data_AF-A0A6L5G6N1-F1
#
_entry.id   AF-A0A6L5G6N1-F1
#
_cell.length_a   1.000
_cell.length_b   1.000
_cell.length_c   1.000
_cell.angle_alpha   90.00
_cell.angle_beta   90.00
_cell.angle_gamma   90.00
#
_symmetry.space_group_name_H-M   'P 1'
#
loop_
_entity.id
_entity.type
_entity.pdbx_description
1 polymer ?
#
loop_
_entity_poly.entity_id
_entity_poly.type
_entity_poly.pdbx_seq_one_letter_code
_entity_poly.pdbx_strand_id
1 'polypeptide(L)'
;MPGAIALNYAEMEDAHQRILSGSQSINDNLADLGSKLDALEWEGDDRVAYMEQRAEWEGSMAKINEILEAIGGAVDRARQNYADTEAANALKFR
;
A
#
# COMPACT_ATOMS: atom_id res chain seq x y z
N MET A 1 18.22 6.43 26.65
CA MET A 1 16.77 6.20 26.73
C MET A 1 16.34 5.36 25.53
N PRO A 2 16.26 4.03 25.68
CA PRO A 2 15.88 3.12 24.58
C PRO A 2 14.35 3.03 24.32
N GLY A 3 13.50 3.39 25.29
CA GLY A 3 12.05 3.18 25.20
C GLY A 3 11.28 4.08 24.21
N ALA A 4 11.72 5.33 24.00
CA ALA A 4 11.02 6.26 23.08
C ALA A 4 11.22 5.90 21.60
N ILE A 5 12.34 5.27 21.26
CA ILE A 5 12.65 4.85 19.89
C ILE A 5 11.93 3.53 19.56
N ALA A 6 11.85 2.60 20.53
CA ALA A 6 11.08 1.35 20.39
C ALA A 6 9.56 1.57 20.25
N LEU A 7 9.00 2.57 20.93
CA LEU A 7 7.57 2.93 20.80
C LEU A 7 7.24 3.40 19.38
N ASN A 8 8.04 4.31 18.83
CA ASN A 8 7.90 4.79 17.45
C ASN A 8 7.95 3.65 16.41
N TYR A 9 8.73 2.60 16.67
CA TYR A 9 8.79 1.44 15.77
C TYR A 9 7.48 0.65 15.74
N ALA A 10 6.93 0.33 16.91
CA ALA A 10 5.66 -0.41 16.99
C ALA A 10 4.52 0.35 16.30
N GLU A 11 4.49 1.68 16.44
CA GLU A 11 3.54 2.54 15.75
C GLU A 11 3.74 2.54 14.22
N MET A 12 4.99 2.48 13.76
CA MET A 12 5.29 2.42 12.32
C MET A 12 4.92 1.07 11.70
N GLU A 13 5.14 -0.04 12.40
CA GLU A 13 4.71 -1.36 11.94
C GLU A 13 3.17 -1.46 11.90
N ASP A 14 2.47 -0.95 12.91
CA ASP A 14 1.01 -0.91 12.92
C ASP A 14 0.47 -0.05 11.76
N ALA A 15 1.06 1.12 11.52
CA ALA A 15 0.73 1.95 10.36
C ALA A 15 0.96 1.22 9.03
N HIS A 16 2.05 0.46 8.90
CA HIS A 16 2.34 -0.34 7.72
C HIS A 16 1.29 -1.43 7.48
N GLN A 17 0.92 -2.19 8.50
CA GLN A 17 -0.12 -3.22 8.41
C GLN A 17 -1.50 -2.63 8.05
N ARG A 18 -1.82 -1.44 8.59
CA ARG A 18 -3.04 -0.70 8.22
C ARG A 18 -3.03 -0.25 6.76
N ILE A 19 -1.88 0.18 6.24
CA ILE A 19 -1.75 0.56 4.83
C ILE A 19 -1.91 -0.66 3.91
N LEU A 20 -1.28 -1.80 4.26
CA LEU A 20 -1.43 -3.05 3.51
C LEU A 20 -2.88 -3.57 3.50
N SER A 21 -3.55 -3.57 4.66
CA SER A 21 -4.96 -3.98 4.73
C SER A 21 -5.89 -3.01 4.00
N GLY A 22 -5.64 -1.70 4.10
CA GLY A 22 -6.40 -0.67 3.38
C GLY A 22 -6.25 -0.81 1.87
N SER A 23 -5.03 -1.07 1.40
CA SER A 23 -4.76 -1.41 0.00
C SER A 23 -5.56 -2.60 -0.49
N GLN A 24 -5.49 -3.72 0.24
CA GLN A 24 -6.17 -4.95 -0.16
C GLN A 24 -7.67 -4.69 -0.27
N SER A 25 -8.24 -3.96 0.69
CA SER A 25 -9.64 -3.56 0.67
C SER A 25 -9.98 -2.68 -0.54
N ILE A 26 -9.11 -1.77 -0.95
CA ILE A 26 -9.32 -0.96 -2.16
C ILE A 26 -9.29 -1.85 -3.40
N ASN A 27 -8.30 -2.75 -3.52
CA ASN A 27 -8.19 -3.68 -4.64
C ASN A 27 -9.44 -4.58 -4.75
N ASP A 28 -9.92 -5.12 -3.63
CA ASP A 28 -11.09 -6.00 -3.60
C ASP A 28 -12.37 -5.26 -4.00
N ASN A 29 -12.62 -4.06 -3.44
CA ASN A 29 -13.79 -3.25 -3.79
C ASN A 29 -13.80 -2.87 -5.26
N LEU A 30 -12.62 -2.56 -5.80
CA LEU A 30 -12.49 -2.19 -7.19
C LEU A 30 -12.67 -3.42 -8.11
N ALA A 31 -12.09 -4.58 -7.77
CA ALA A 31 -12.32 -5.81 -8.52
C ALA A 31 -13.82 -6.21 -8.53
N ASP A 32 -14.50 -6.07 -7.39
CA ASP A 32 -15.94 -6.29 -7.27
C ASP A 32 -16.74 -5.36 -8.18
N LEU A 33 -16.46 -4.05 -8.14
CA LEU A 33 -17.11 -3.09 -9.04
C LEU A 33 -16.83 -3.45 -10.51
N GLY A 34 -15.63 -3.92 -10.85
CA GLY A 34 -15.25 -4.26 -12.23
C GLY A 34 -16.04 -5.45 -12.73
N SER A 35 -16.20 -6.47 -11.88
CA SER A 35 -17.03 -7.63 -12.17
C SER A 35 -18.51 -7.26 -12.37
N LYS A 36 -19.02 -6.29 -11.59
CA LYS A 36 -20.39 -5.80 -11.72
C LYS A 36 -20.61 -5.03 -13.02
N LEU A 37 -19.65 -4.23 -13.44
CA LEU A 37 -19.75 -3.48 -14.69
C LEU A 37 -19.55 -4.38 -15.92
N ASP A 38 -18.66 -5.37 -15.87
CA ASP A 38 -18.49 -6.37 -16.94
C ASP A 38 -19.74 -7.25 -17.12
N ALA A 39 -20.57 -7.40 -16.09
CA ALA A 39 -21.84 -8.13 -16.14
C ALA A 39 -22.99 -7.33 -16.78
N LEU A 40 -22.82 -6.01 -17.03
CA LEU A 40 -23.82 -5.19 -17.70
C LEU A 40 -23.68 -5.33 -19.22
N GLU A 41 -24.81 -5.43 -19.92
CA GLU A 41 -24.84 -5.42 -21.38
C GLU A 41 -24.75 -3.97 -21.87
N TRP A 42 -23.60 -3.60 -22.43
CA TRP A 42 -23.36 -2.26 -22.97
C TRP A 42 -23.63 -2.26 -24.48
N GLU A 43 -24.67 -1.57 -24.93
CA GLU A 43 -24.98 -1.38 -26.37
C GLU A 43 -24.47 -0.03 -26.88
N GLY A 44 -23.98 0.02 -28.13
CA GLY A 44 -23.66 1.29 -28.81
C GLY A 44 -22.46 2.06 -28.21
N ASP A 45 -22.58 3.39 -28.15
CA ASP A 45 -21.52 4.32 -27.71
C ASP A 45 -21.13 4.13 -26.23
N ASP A 46 -22.03 3.59 -25.40
CA ASP A 46 -21.80 3.34 -23.97
C ASP A 46 -20.71 2.29 -23.73
N ARG A 47 -20.51 1.37 -24.70
CA ARG A 47 -19.43 0.39 -24.66
C ARG A 47 -18.05 1.05 -24.79
N VAL A 48 -17.92 2.10 -25.58
CA VAL A 48 -16.64 2.81 -25.77
C VAL A 48 -16.29 3.60 -24.51
N ALA A 49 -17.26 4.33 -23.96
CA ALA A 49 -17.10 5.05 -22.69
C ALA A 49 -16.74 4.09 -21.55
N TYR A 50 -17.37 2.92 -21.48
CA TYR A 50 -17.02 1.90 -20.49
C TYR A 50 -15.59 1.40 -20.66
N MET A 51 -15.15 1.11 -21.88
CA MET A 51 -13.78 0.67 -22.15
C MET A 51 -12.73 1.71 -21.75
N GLU A 52 -13.00 3.00 -22.01
CA GLU A 52 -12.11 4.09 -21.57
C GLU A 52 -12.04 4.19 -20.04
N GLN A 53 -13.20 4.16 -19.38
CA GLN A 53 -13.27 4.23 -17.92
C GLN A 53 -12.61 3.02 -17.26
N ARG A 54 -12.74 1.84 -17.88
CA ARG A 54 -12.07 0.61 -17.47
C ARG A 54 -10.55 0.75 -17.56
N ALA A 55 -10.02 1.34 -18.64
CA ALA A 55 -8.59 1.54 -18.79
C ALA A 55 -8.02 2.54 -17.77
N GLU A 56 -8.72 3.65 -17.52
CA GLU A 56 -8.34 4.63 -16.49
C GLU A 56 -8.30 3.99 -15.09
N TRP A 57 -9.25 3.09 -14.86
CA TRP A 57 -9.34 2.36 -13.62
C TRP A 57 -8.23 1.33 -13.44
N GLU A 58 -7.97 0.48 -14.43
CA GLU A 58 -6.82 -0.45 -14.39
C GLU A 58 -5.51 0.32 -14.14
N GLY A 59 -5.36 1.51 -14.75
CA GLY A 59 -4.25 2.42 -14.48
C GLY A 59 -4.21 2.96 -13.04
N SER A 60 -5.36 3.32 -12.48
CA SER A 60 -5.47 3.79 -11.09
C SER A 60 -5.13 2.68 -10.08
N MET A 61 -5.54 1.44 -10.35
CA MET A 61 -5.15 0.28 -9.56
C MET A 61 -3.64 0.04 -9.59
N ALA A 62 -3.03 0.07 -10.78
CA ALA A 62 -1.59 -0.09 -10.93
C ALA A 62 -0.83 0.96 -10.11
N LYS A 63 -1.30 2.21 -10.13
CA LYS A 63 -0.71 3.32 -9.37
C LYS A 63 -0.85 3.16 -7.86
N ILE A 64 -1.99 2.63 -7.39
CA ILE A 64 -2.18 2.32 -5.98
C ILE A 64 -1.15 1.27 -5.54
N ASN A 65 -1.02 0.18 -6.31
CA ASN A 65 -0.03 -0.87 -6.01
C ASN A 65 1.41 -0.32 -5.99
N GLU A 66 1.77 0.56 -6.93
CA GLU A 66 3.08 1.20 -6.96
C GLU A 66 3.35 2.05 -5.70
N ILE A 67 2.36 2.85 -5.27
CA ILE A 67 2.47 3.67 -4.05
C ILE A 67 2.68 2.77 -2.83
N LEU A 68 2.00 1.64 -2.77
CA LEU A 68 2.07 0.71 -1.64
C LEU A 68 3.40 -0.02 -1.59
N GLU A 69 3.94 -0.45 -2.72
CA GLU A 69 5.30 -0.98 -2.80
C GLU A 69 6.33 0.07 -2.34
N ALA A 70 6.16 1.33 -2.77
CA ALA A 70 7.04 2.42 -2.35
C ALA A 70 6.97 2.67 -0.83
N ILE A 71 5.78 2.62 -0.25
CA ILE A 71 5.58 2.74 1.20
C ILE A 71 6.21 1.55 1.92
N GLY A 72 5.95 0.31 1.49
CA GLY A 72 6.56 -0.88 2.07
C GLY A 72 8.09 -0.81 2.06
N GLY A 73 8.68 -0.43 0.92
CA GLY A 73 10.12 -0.25 0.80
C GLY A 73 10.69 0.91 1.64
N ALA A 74 9.90 1.96 1.93
CA ALA A 74 10.31 3.02 2.85
C ALA A 74 10.32 2.54 4.30
N VAL A 75 9.31 1.75 4.70
CA VAL A 75 9.21 1.15 6.04
C VAL A 75 10.35 0.15 6.27
N ASP A 76 10.64 -0.70 5.29
CA ASP A 76 11.73 -1.68 5.40
C ASP A 76 13.11 -1.02 5.51
N ARG A 77 13.33 0.07 4.78
CA ARG A 77 14.56 0.87 4.93
C ARG A 77 14.65 1.50 6.31
N ALA A 78 13.54 2.00 6.83
CA ALA A 78 13.49 2.54 8.18
C ALA A 78 13.76 1.45 9.24
N ARG A 79 13.30 0.21 9.03
CA ARG A 79 13.61 -0.96 9.85
C ARG A 79 15.11 -1.29 9.86
N GLN A 80 15.77 -1.30 8.69
CA GLN A 80 17.21 -1.56 8.58
C GLN A 80 18.02 -0.49 9.32
N ASN A 81 17.70 0.79 9.07
CA ASN A 81 18.34 1.91 9.75
C ASN A 81 18.17 1.85 11.28
N TYR A 82 17.00 1.38 11.76
CA TYR A 82 16.75 1.16 13.18
C TYR A 82 17.69 0.09 13.76
N ALA A 83 17.76 -1.09 13.14
CA ALA A 83 18.60 -2.19 13.60
C ALA A 83 20.09 -1.81 13.66
N ASP A 84 20.56 -1.08 12.64
CA ASP A 84 21.94 -0.60 12.58
C ASP A 84 22.24 0.44 13.68
N THR A 85 21.28 1.34 13.94
CA THR A 85 21.43 2.39 14.96
C THR A 85 21.40 1.81 16.37
N GLU A 86 20.51 0.86 16.66
CA GLU A 86 20.47 0.13 17.93
C GLU A 86 21.76 -0.66 18.14
N ALA A 87 22.23 -1.40 17.13
CA ALA A 87 23.49 -2.16 17.21
C ALA A 87 24.69 -1.23 17.48
N ALA A 88 24.76 -0.09 16.78
CA ALA A 88 25.83 0.90 16.97
C ALA A 88 25.79 1.55 18.36
N ASN A 89 24.60 1.84 18.89
CA ASN A 89 24.44 2.41 20.22
C ASN A 89 24.72 1.38 21.33
N ALA A 90 24.26 0.13 21.17
CA ALA A 90 24.53 -0.96 22.10
C ALA A 90 26.03 -1.26 22.22
N LEU A 91 26.80 -1.11 21.14
CA LEU A 91 28.26 -1.21 21.15
C LEU A 91 28.96 -0.04 21.85
N LYS A 92 28.36 1.16 21.86
CA LYS A 92 28.90 2.36 22.51
C LYS A 92 28.70 2.39 24.03
N PHE A 93 27.71 1.67 24.55
CA PHE A 93 27.38 1.64 25.99
C PHE A 93 27.83 0.34 26.68
N ARG A 94 28.78 -0.39 26.09
CA ARG A 94 29.43 -1.56 26.70
C ARG A 94 30.83 -1.23 27.19
#